data_AF-W4MBG5-F1
#
_entry.id   AF-W4MBG5-F1
#
_cell.length_a   1.000
_cell.length_b   1.000
_cell.length_c   1.000
_cell.angle_alpha   90.00
_cell.angle_beta   90.00
_cell.angle_gamma   90.00
#
_symmetry.space_group_name_H-M   'P 1'
#
loop_
_entity.id
_entity.type
_entity.pdbx_description
1 polymer ?
#
loop_
_entity_poly.entity_id
_entity_poly.type
_entity_poly.pdbx_seq_one_letter_code
_entity_poly.pdbx_strand_id
1 'polypeptide(L)'
;MKRFPKAEFGKLLQTRRKYMQLTQASLAKQIAVSPILISYYERGHRTPRYETAQKIANVLRLEGEEREQFLASLKFPAESSPDINDLLDELLRLFSNRTISPALKDKLASEIHNVLKDWREMQKKNVRWAVVPVAGWQARLLSPDATAHMTERVISEAENAGIDHIVVVVAPSQEHALSEKLMDSKRHVRIRLAVQTDQFGLGDAILAARHSLPHNEPFAVILPDDDLDASCLEPMIEAYSKDKCCILAVREIQESDEGSYGIVSIQEQQGPMCRIEDLQEKPSTLSGSSFAIVGRYIVTPDIFKAIEVTRPTASGEIELTDAIRNMSQNQPIYGYIYTGVVDSLSPSRRLLERMIMSRGERLAEPTI
;
A
#
# COMPACT_ATOMS: atom_id res chain seq x y z
N MET A 1 -39.36 -14.19 6.11
CA MET A 1 -39.18 -14.03 4.65
C MET A 1 -38.56 -15.31 4.09
N LYS A 2 -39.21 -15.94 3.10
CA LYS A 2 -38.68 -17.15 2.43
C LYS A 2 -37.34 -16.82 1.74
N ARG A 3 -36.34 -17.71 1.88
CA ARG A 3 -35.03 -17.58 1.22
C ARG A 3 -35.21 -17.70 -0.31
N PHE A 4 -34.92 -16.64 -1.06
CA PHE A 4 -34.76 -16.71 -2.52
C PHE A 4 -33.30 -17.10 -2.87
N PRO A 5 -33.03 -18.24 -3.53
CA PRO A 5 -31.68 -18.67 -3.88
C PRO A 5 -31.07 -17.83 -5.02
N LYS A 6 -29.75 -17.60 -5.01
CA LYS A 6 -28.98 -16.90 -6.08
C LYS A 6 -29.24 -17.45 -7.49
N ALA A 7 -29.67 -18.71 -7.61
CA ALA A 7 -30.03 -19.36 -8.86
C ALA A 7 -31.32 -18.82 -9.50
N GLU A 8 -32.22 -18.19 -8.74
CA GLU A 8 -33.49 -17.67 -9.27
C GLU A 8 -33.30 -16.35 -10.02
N PHE A 9 -32.43 -15.46 -9.53
CA PHE A 9 -32.09 -14.21 -10.24
C PHE A 9 -31.53 -14.48 -11.63
N GLY A 10 -30.54 -15.38 -11.73
CA GLY A 10 -29.89 -15.71 -13.00
C GLY A 10 -30.87 -16.33 -14.01
N LYS A 11 -31.77 -17.20 -13.53
CA LYS A 11 -32.84 -17.78 -14.36
C LYS A 11 -33.84 -16.73 -14.84
N LEU A 12 -34.26 -15.81 -13.99
CA LEU A 12 -35.23 -14.77 -14.35
C LEU A 12 -34.64 -13.79 -15.37
N LEU A 13 -33.39 -13.35 -15.14
CA LEU A 13 -32.62 -12.55 -16.09
C LEU A 13 -32.50 -13.24 -17.45
N GLN A 14 -32.09 -14.51 -17.47
CA GLN A 14 -31.94 -15.25 -18.72
C GLN A 14 -33.27 -15.41 -19.46
N THR A 15 -34.34 -15.74 -18.74
CA THR A 15 -35.67 -15.96 -19.30
C THR A 15 -36.21 -14.67 -19.93
N ARG A 16 -36.15 -13.55 -19.20
CA ARG A 16 -36.63 -12.26 -19.71
C ARG A 16 -35.77 -11.70 -20.83
N ARG A 17 -34.44 -11.83 -20.75
CA ARG A 17 -33.55 -11.42 -21.85
C ARG A 17 -33.88 -12.18 -23.14
N LYS A 18 -34.09 -13.50 -23.06
CA LYS A 18 -34.47 -14.34 -24.21
C LYS A 18 -35.86 -13.96 -24.76
N TYR A 19 -36.84 -13.72 -23.88
CA TYR A 19 -38.17 -13.25 -24.27
C TYR A 19 -38.11 -11.94 -25.07
N MET A 20 -37.24 -11.01 -24.67
CA MET A 20 -37.00 -9.75 -25.37
C MET A 20 -36.06 -9.86 -26.57
N GLN A 21 -35.65 -11.08 -26.94
CA GLN A 21 -34.72 -11.36 -28.05
C GLN A 21 -33.38 -10.61 -27.95
N LEU A 22 -32.96 -10.25 -26.74
CA LEU A 22 -31.69 -9.56 -26.51
C LEU A 22 -30.56 -10.58 -26.44
N THR A 23 -29.45 -10.33 -27.14
CA THR A 23 -28.22 -11.11 -26.90
C THR A 23 -27.55 -10.65 -25.59
N GLN A 24 -26.70 -11.50 -25.00
CA GLN A 24 -25.91 -11.08 -23.82
C GLN A 24 -25.05 -9.84 -24.13
N ALA A 25 -24.49 -9.76 -25.34
CA ALA A 25 -23.72 -8.60 -25.80
C ALA A 25 -24.58 -7.33 -25.95
N SER A 26 -25.80 -7.45 -26.48
CA SER A 26 -26.73 -6.32 -26.60
C SER A 26 -27.15 -5.77 -25.24
N LEU A 27 -27.51 -6.66 -24.30
CA LEU A 27 -27.86 -6.25 -22.94
C LEU A 27 -26.66 -5.59 -22.24
N ALA A 28 -25.48 -6.19 -22.36
CA ALA A 28 -24.25 -5.67 -21.79
C ALA A 28 -23.92 -4.25 -22.29
N LYS A 29 -24.07 -4.02 -23.60
CA LYS A 29 -23.89 -2.70 -24.21
C LYS A 29 -24.86 -1.66 -23.65
N GLN A 30 -26.14 -2.01 -23.47
CA GLN A 30 -27.16 -1.09 -22.97
C GLN A 30 -26.97 -0.68 -21.50
N ILE A 31 -26.32 -1.53 -20.69
CA ILE A 31 -26.05 -1.22 -19.27
C ILE A 31 -24.58 -0.87 -19.01
N ALA A 32 -23.78 -0.68 -20.07
CA ALA A 32 -22.34 -0.35 -20.02
C ALA A 32 -21.48 -1.33 -19.20
N VAL A 33 -21.65 -2.63 -19.42
CA VAL A 33 -20.81 -3.69 -18.81
C VAL A 33 -20.25 -4.66 -19.85
N SER A 34 -19.33 -5.53 -19.44
CA SER A 34 -18.81 -6.61 -20.29
C SER A 34 -19.85 -7.72 -20.54
N PRO A 35 -19.96 -8.29 -21.77
CA PRO A 35 -20.84 -9.42 -22.07
C PRO A 35 -20.59 -10.66 -21.20
N ILE A 36 -19.34 -10.89 -20.79
CA ILE A 36 -18.95 -11.98 -19.89
C ILE A 36 -19.68 -11.86 -18.54
N LEU A 37 -19.89 -10.63 -18.08
CA LEU A 37 -20.52 -10.35 -16.79
C LEU A 37 -22.00 -10.76 -16.78
N ILE A 38 -22.72 -10.54 -17.90
CA ILE A 38 -24.10 -11.03 -18.09
C ILE A 38 -24.15 -12.55 -18.00
N SER A 39 -23.19 -13.23 -18.63
CA SER A 39 -23.09 -14.69 -18.57
C SER A 39 -22.84 -15.22 -17.16
N TYR A 40 -22.06 -14.50 -16.34
CA TYR A 40 -21.87 -14.85 -14.93
C TYR A 40 -23.11 -14.61 -14.06
N TYR A 41 -23.89 -13.56 -14.36
CA TYR A 41 -25.16 -13.31 -13.69
C TYR A 41 -26.20 -14.38 -14.00
N GLU A 42 -26.36 -14.76 -15.27
CA GLU A 42 -27.30 -15.81 -15.68
C GLU A 42 -26.98 -17.18 -15.06
N ARG A 43 -25.68 -17.49 -14.91
CA ARG A 43 -25.21 -18.75 -14.29
C ARG A 43 -25.22 -18.71 -12.76
N GLY A 44 -25.54 -17.57 -12.15
CA GLY A 44 -25.53 -17.41 -10.69
C GLY A 44 -24.14 -17.40 -10.06
N HIS A 45 -23.07 -17.29 -10.85
CA HIS A 45 -21.68 -17.18 -10.36
C HIS A 45 -21.39 -15.82 -9.72
N ARG A 46 -22.11 -14.76 -10.15
CA ARG A 46 -22.09 -13.44 -9.55
C ARG A 46 -23.51 -12.87 -9.44
N THR A 47 -23.68 -11.93 -8.52
CA THR A 47 -24.87 -11.08 -8.43
C THR A 47 -24.50 -9.63 -8.78
N PRO A 48 -25.31 -8.91 -9.56
CA PRO A 48 -25.08 -7.50 -9.85
C PRO A 48 -25.23 -6.64 -8.58
N ARG A 49 -24.58 -5.46 -8.58
CA ARG A 49 -24.87 -4.38 -7.61
C ARG A 49 -26.27 -3.82 -7.87
N TYR A 50 -26.86 -3.13 -6.88
CA TYR A 50 -28.24 -2.61 -6.96
C TYR A 50 -28.46 -1.73 -8.19
N GLU A 51 -27.57 -0.76 -8.43
CA GLU A 51 -27.64 0.12 -9.60
C GLU A 51 -27.60 -0.66 -10.92
N THR A 52 -26.73 -1.67 -11.03
CA THR A 52 -26.64 -2.50 -12.22
C THR A 52 -27.90 -3.34 -12.40
N ALA A 53 -28.48 -3.85 -11.31
CA ALA A 53 -29.74 -4.58 -11.33
C ALA A 53 -30.93 -3.69 -11.72
N GLN A 54 -30.96 -2.44 -11.26
CA GLN A 54 -31.97 -1.45 -11.69
C GLN A 54 -31.86 -1.14 -13.18
N LYS A 55 -30.64 -0.94 -13.69
CA LYS A 55 -30.40 -0.76 -15.14
C LYS A 55 -30.87 -1.97 -15.94
N ILE A 56 -30.58 -3.18 -15.47
CA ILE A 56 -31.08 -4.42 -16.08
C ILE A 56 -32.61 -4.46 -16.05
N ALA A 57 -33.24 -4.16 -14.92
CA ALA A 57 -34.70 -4.15 -14.79
C ALA A 57 -35.37 -3.13 -15.73
N ASN A 58 -34.75 -1.96 -15.93
CA ASN A 58 -35.21 -0.94 -16.87
C ASN A 58 -35.11 -1.43 -18.32
N VAL A 59 -33.97 -2.00 -18.71
CA VAL A 59 -33.80 -2.57 -20.06
C VAL A 59 -34.77 -3.72 -20.31
N LEU A 60 -35.00 -4.55 -19.29
CA LEU A 60 -35.94 -5.66 -19.35
C LEU A 60 -37.41 -5.23 -19.22
N ARG A 61 -37.68 -3.93 -19.08
CA ARG A 61 -39.02 -3.35 -18.90
C ARG A 61 -39.84 -4.03 -17.80
N LEU A 62 -39.17 -4.33 -16.67
CA LEU A 62 -39.84 -4.88 -15.50
C LEU A 62 -40.54 -3.76 -14.72
N GLU A 63 -41.83 -3.94 -14.49
CA GLU A 63 -42.72 -2.99 -13.79
C GLU A 63 -43.46 -3.68 -12.63
N GLY A 64 -43.93 -2.89 -11.66
CA GLY A 64 -44.74 -3.35 -10.53
C GLY A 64 -44.09 -4.49 -9.73
N GLU A 65 -44.89 -5.50 -9.40
CA GLU A 65 -44.48 -6.64 -8.56
C GLU A 65 -43.34 -7.45 -9.18
N GLU A 66 -43.27 -7.57 -10.52
CA GLU A 66 -42.17 -8.29 -11.19
C GLU A 66 -40.82 -7.61 -10.97
N ARG A 67 -40.81 -6.27 -10.94
CA ARG A 67 -39.60 -5.48 -10.67
C ARG A 67 -39.15 -5.66 -9.22
N GLU A 68 -40.10 -5.62 -8.29
CA GLU A 68 -39.82 -5.81 -6.87
C GLU A 68 -39.28 -7.21 -6.58
N GLN A 69 -39.88 -8.26 -7.15
CA GLN A 69 -39.40 -9.63 -7.02
C GLN A 69 -37.99 -9.79 -7.63
N PHE A 70 -37.75 -9.18 -8.79
CA PHE A 70 -36.43 -9.22 -9.44
C PHE A 70 -35.35 -8.55 -8.58
N LEU A 71 -35.63 -7.39 -7.99
CA LEU A 71 -34.68 -6.69 -7.13
C LEU A 71 -34.55 -7.35 -5.75
N ALA A 72 -35.63 -7.82 -5.14
CA ALA A 72 -35.64 -8.47 -3.83
C ALA A 72 -34.86 -9.81 -3.80
N SER A 73 -34.72 -10.46 -4.97
CA SER A 73 -33.89 -11.67 -5.11
C SER A 73 -32.39 -11.40 -4.91
N LEU A 74 -31.96 -10.14 -4.99
CA LEU A 74 -30.60 -9.71 -4.73
C LEU A 74 -30.51 -9.30 -3.26
N LYS A 75 -29.84 -10.13 -2.44
CA LYS A 75 -29.53 -9.76 -1.05
C LYS A 75 -28.65 -8.51 -1.04
N PHE A 76 -29.24 -7.33 -0.94
CA PHE A 76 -28.48 -6.09 -0.76
C PHE A 76 -28.04 -5.98 0.71
N PRO A 77 -26.77 -5.64 0.99
CA PRO A 77 -26.39 -5.15 2.30
C PRO A 77 -27.10 -3.82 2.60
N ALA A 78 -27.16 -3.47 3.88
CA ALA A 78 -27.84 -2.30 4.45
C ALA A 78 -27.60 -0.99 3.67
N GLU A 79 -28.57 -0.08 3.81
CA GLU A 79 -28.59 1.32 3.34
C GLU A 79 -27.21 1.85 2.94
N SER A 80 -27.11 2.34 1.69
CA SER A 80 -25.94 3.07 1.24
C SER A 80 -25.63 4.17 2.25
N SER A 81 -24.38 4.21 2.74
CA SER A 81 -23.91 5.30 3.59
C SER A 81 -24.28 6.63 2.95
N PRO A 82 -24.79 7.61 3.72
CA PRO A 82 -25.25 8.88 3.19
C PRO A 82 -24.13 9.54 2.38
N ASP A 83 -24.48 10.08 1.20
CA ASP A 83 -23.57 10.88 0.40
C ASP A 83 -23.17 12.11 1.21
N ILE A 84 -21.90 12.50 1.16
CA ILE A 84 -21.41 13.69 1.87
C ILE A 84 -22.14 14.95 1.38
N ASN A 85 -22.48 15.03 0.10
CA ASN A 85 -23.23 16.18 -0.43
C ASN A 85 -24.66 16.19 0.11
N ASP A 86 -25.31 15.02 0.23
CA ASP A 86 -26.64 14.91 0.85
C ASP A 86 -26.58 15.30 2.34
N LEU A 87 -25.55 14.86 3.05
CA LEU A 87 -25.32 15.24 4.45
C LEU A 87 -25.11 16.76 4.58
N LEU A 88 -24.30 17.37 3.70
CA LEU A 88 -24.04 18.81 3.69
C LEU A 88 -25.30 19.62 3.37
N ASP A 89 -26.10 19.18 2.41
CA ASP A 89 -27.37 19.81 2.06
C ASP A 89 -28.38 19.73 3.21
N GLU A 90 -28.46 18.59 3.88
CA GLU A 90 -29.35 18.39 5.02
C GLU A 90 -28.89 19.20 6.25
N LEU A 91 -27.57 19.31 6.45
CA LEU A 91 -27.00 20.21 7.44
C LEU A 91 -27.33 21.67 7.12
N LEU A 92 -27.13 22.12 5.87
CA LEU A 92 -27.50 23.49 5.48
C LEU A 92 -28.98 23.79 5.74
N ARG A 93 -29.87 22.81 5.51
CA ARG A 93 -31.30 22.91 5.86
C ARG A 93 -31.54 23.00 7.37
N LEU A 94 -30.87 22.17 8.16
CA LEU A 94 -30.96 22.19 9.63
C LEU A 94 -30.44 23.51 10.21
N PHE A 95 -29.31 24.02 9.72
CA PHE A 95 -28.73 25.29 10.17
C PHE A 95 -29.57 26.49 9.75
N SER A 96 -30.32 26.38 8.66
CA SER A 96 -31.32 27.38 8.22
C SER A 96 -32.60 27.39 9.08
N ASN A 97 -32.85 26.32 9.85
CA ASN A 97 -34.03 26.21 10.69
C ASN A 97 -33.91 27.04 11.98
N ARG A 98 -34.88 27.94 12.23
CA ARG A 98 -34.85 28.88 13.38
C ARG A 98 -35.23 28.22 14.72
N THR A 99 -35.76 27.00 14.71
CA THR A 99 -36.22 26.30 15.91
C THR A 99 -35.10 25.60 16.68
N ILE A 100 -33.92 25.42 16.06
CA ILE A 100 -32.75 24.78 16.68
C ILE A 100 -31.93 25.84 17.42
N SER A 101 -31.58 25.57 18.68
CA SER A 101 -30.84 26.53 19.50
C SER A 101 -29.44 26.81 18.95
N PRO A 102 -28.93 28.06 19.09
CA PRO A 102 -27.58 28.42 18.64
C PRO A 102 -26.48 27.52 19.24
N ALA A 103 -26.59 27.18 20.53
CA ALA A 103 -25.62 26.32 21.22
C ALA A 103 -25.53 24.91 20.62
N LEU A 104 -26.66 24.33 20.18
CA LEU A 104 -26.66 23.01 19.54
C LEU A 104 -26.06 23.09 18.13
N LYS A 105 -26.32 24.18 17.40
CA LYS A 105 -25.72 24.44 16.09
C LYS A 105 -24.20 24.54 16.18
N ASP A 106 -23.68 25.29 17.15
CA ASP A 106 -22.23 25.46 17.34
C ASP A 106 -21.55 24.13 17.73
N LYS A 107 -22.17 23.35 18.62
CA LYS A 107 -21.68 22.03 19.00
C LYS A 107 -21.63 21.07 17.81
N LEU A 108 -22.72 20.99 17.05
CA LEU A 108 -22.82 20.11 15.88
C LEU A 108 -21.82 20.52 14.78
N ALA A 109 -21.65 21.83 14.55
CA ALA A 109 -20.67 22.35 13.59
C ALA A 109 -19.23 21.96 13.97
N SER A 110 -18.89 22.03 15.27
CA SER A 110 -17.58 21.62 15.78
C SER A 110 -17.35 20.11 15.62
N GLU A 111 -18.33 19.28 15.98
CA GLU A 111 -18.26 17.82 15.83
C GLU A 111 -18.09 17.41 14.36
N ILE A 112 -18.89 18.00 13.46
CA ILE A 112 -18.80 17.75 12.02
C ILE A 112 -17.48 18.26 11.45
N HIS A 113 -17.01 19.43 11.87
CA HIS A 113 -15.72 19.97 11.45
C HIS A 113 -14.58 19.01 11.82
N ASN A 114 -14.59 18.47 13.04
CA ASN A 114 -13.60 17.49 13.47
C ASN A 114 -13.69 16.20 12.65
N VAL A 115 -14.88 15.65 12.46
CA VAL A 115 -15.08 14.43 11.64
C VAL A 115 -14.66 14.64 10.18
N LEU A 116 -15.00 15.78 9.57
CA LEU A 116 -14.60 16.10 8.20
C LEU A 116 -13.10 16.40 8.08
N LYS A 117 -12.51 17.00 9.10
CA LYS A 117 -11.06 17.20 9.19
C LYS A 117 -10.35 15.85 9.27
N ASP A 118 -10.74 14.99 10.19
CA ASP A 118 -10.17 13.65 10.36
C ASP A 118 -10.37 12.80 9.10
N TRP A 119 -11.55 12.87 8.48
CA TRP A 119 -11.83 12.20 7.21
C TRP A 119 -10.96 12.74 6.07
N ARG A 120 -10.77 14.05 5.96
CA ARG A 120 -9.86 14.65 4.97
C ARG A 120 -8.40 14.26 5.24
N GLU A 121 -7.97 14.20 6.49
CA GLU A 121 -6.63 13.70 6.85
C GLU A 121 -6.48 12.21 6.50
N MET A 122 -7.51 11.38 6.71
CA MET A 122 -7.52 9.99 6.24
C MET A 122 -7.47 9.87 4.72
N GLN A 123 -8.13 10.78 3.98
CA GLN A 123 -8.07 10.82 2.51
C GLN A 123 -6.72 11.35 1.98
N LYS A 124 -5.94 12.10 2.79
CA LYS A 124 -4.58 12.54 2.42
C LYS A 124 -3.56 11.40 2.47
N LYS A 125 -3.79 10.36 3.27
CA LYS A 125 -2.92 9.17 3.38
C LYS A 125 -3.06 8.27 2.13
N ASN A 126 -2.45 8.71 1.04
CA ASN A 126 -2.48 8.00 -0.24
C ASN A 126 -1.63 6.71 -0.27
N VAL A 127 -0.81 6.47 0.75
CA VAL A 127 0.06 5.29 0.87
C VAL A 127 -0.45 4.45 2.02
N ARG A 128 -1.13 3.34 1.71
CA ARG A 128 -1.73 2.44 2.70
C ARG A 128 -1.06 1.08 2.79
N TRP A 129 -0.14 0.84 1.88
CA TRP A 129 0.54 -0.44 1.70
C TRP A 129 2.03 -0.29 1.96
N ALA A 130 2.64 -1.28 2.60
CA ALA A 130 4.09 -1.42 2.67
C ALA A 130 4.53 -2.80 2.20
N VAL A 131 5.75 -2.85 1.68
CA VAL A 131 6.54 -4.06 1.47
C VAL A 131 7.71 -4.06 2.44
N VAL A 132 7.90 -5.16 3.14
CA VAL A 132 9.00 -5.37 4.09
C VAL A 132 9.84 -6.56 3.63
N PRO A 133 10.94 -6.33 2.91
CA PRO A 133 11.82 -7.41 2.45
C PRO A 133 12.71 -7.96 3.57
N VAL A 134 12.58 -9.26 3.85
CA VAL A 134 13.38 -10.04 4.82
C VAL A 134 13.83 -11.38 4.23
N ALA A 135 14.04 -11.42 2.91
CA ALA A 135 14.44 -12.63 2.18
C ALA A 135 15.93 -12.66 1.79
N GLY A 136 16.67 -11.58 2.08
CA GLY A 136 18.09 -11.45 1.80
C GLY A 136 18.97 -12.42 2.61
N TRP A 137 20.23 -12.53 2.22
CA TRP A 137 21.19 -13.48 2.82
C TRP A 137 21.42 -13.21 4.31
N GLN A 138 21.33 -11.96 4.75
CA GLN A 138 21.47 -11.57 6.16
C GLN A 138 20.36 -12.21 7.01
N ALA A 139 19.11 -12.13 6.55
CA ALA A 139 17.98 -12.76 7.24
C ALA A 139 18.17 -14.27 7.39
N ARG A 140 18.80 -14.93 6.40
CA ARG A 140 19.11 -16.38 6.45
C ARG A 140 20.15 -16.75 7.52
N LEU A 141 20.97 -15.80 7.98
CA LEU A 141 21.92 -16.01 9.07
C LEU A 141 21.30 -15.78 10.46
N LEU A 142 20.14 -15.12 10.50
CA LEU A 142 19.42 -14.82 11.73
C LEU A 142 18.44 -15.94 12.08
N SER A 143 18.17 -16.09 13.38
CA SER A 143 17.08 -16.96 13.83
C SER A 143 15.73 -16.38 13.40
N PRO A 144 14.67 -17.20 13.27
CA PRO A 144 13.32 -16.69 13.02
C PRO A 144 12.85 -15.68 14.08
N ASP A 145 13.27 -15.84 15.35
CA ASP A 145 12.98 -14.88 16.43
C ASP A 145 13.64 -13.52 16.20
N ALA A 146 14.92 -13.51 15.83
CA ALA A 146 15.63 -12.27 15.54
C ALA A 146 15.04 -11.55 14.32
N THR A 147 14.72 -12.30 13.27
CA THR A 147 14.09 -11.77 12.05
C THR A 147 12.70 -11.21 12.35
N ALA A 148 11.88 -11.93 13.13
CA ALA A 148 10.58 -11.46 13.56
C ALA A 148 10.72 -10.16 14.38
N HIS A 149 11.63 -10.11 15.35
CA HIS A 149 11.84 -8.92 16.18
C HIS A 149 12.20 -7.68 15.35
N MET A 150 13.10 -7.81 14.37
CA MET A 150 13.42 -6.72 13.44
C MET A 150 12.21 -6.28 12.62
N THR A 151 11.45 -7.26 12.12
CA THR A 151 10.26 -7.01 11.29
C THR A 151 9.18 -6.29 12.11
N GLU A 152 9.00 -6.64 13.39
CA GLU A 152 8.01 -6.03 14.28
C GLU A 152 8.24 -4.53 14.51
N ARG A 153 9.51 -4.11 14.60
CA ARG A 153 9.87 -2.70 14.75
C ARG A 153 9.40 -1.88 13.56
N VAL A 154 9.63 -2.37 12.35
CA VAL A 154 9.21 -1.67 11.14
C VAL A 154 7.71 -1.78 10.87
N ILE A 155 7.05 -2.86 11.30
CA ILE A 155 5.59 -2.97 11.29
C ILE A 155 4.98 -1.89 12.18
N SER A 156 5.56 -1.67 13.37
CA SER A 156 5.09 -0.63 14.30
C SER A 156 5.27 0.78 13.73
N GLU A 157 6.41 1.05 13.07
CA GLU A 157 6.63 2.31 12.34
C GLU A 157 5.59 2.52 11.24
N ALA A 158 5.33 1.48 10.43
CA ALA A 158 4.32 1.50 9.38
C ALA A 158 2.91 1.77 9.92
N GLU A 159 2.50 1.08 11.00
CA GLU A 159 1.20 1.27 11.66
C GLU A 159 1.04 2.73 12.14
N ASN A 160 2.07 3.29 12.79
CA ASN A 160 2.06 4.67 13.27
C ASN A 160 1.94 5.67 12.11
N ALA A 161 2.60 5.40 10.98
CA ALA A 161 2.49 6.21 9.78
C ALA A 161 1.11 6.09 9.08
N GLY A 162 0.26 5.15 9.50
CA GLY A 162 -1.08 4.92 8.97
C GLY A 162 -1.16 3.90 7.85
N ILE A 163 -0.17 3.03 7.71
CA ILE A 163 -0.20 1.87 6.82
C ILE A 163 -1.04 0.77 7.47
N ASP A 164 -1.97 0.19 6.70
CA ASP A 164 -2.89 -0.82 7.20
C ASP A 164 -2.81 -2.16 6.46
N HIS A 165 -1.97 -2.24 5.42
CA HIS A 165 -1.63 -3.50 4.74
C HIS A 165 -0.11 -3.61 4.59
N ILE A 166 0.45 -4.72 5.05
CA ILE A 166 1.89 -5.00 4.94
C ILE A 166 2.09 -6.33 4.24
N VAL A 167 2.96 -6.34 3.24
CA VAL A 167 3.46 -7.56 2.59
C VAL A 167 4.89 -7.78 3.06
N VAL A 168 5.11 -8.82 3.85
CA VAL A 168 6.46 -9.23 4.28
C VAL A 168 7.00 -10.23 3.27
N VAL A 169 8.12 -9.93 2.65
CA VAL A 169 8.77 -10.81 1.66
C VAL A 169 9.80 -11.67 2.37
N VAL A 170 9.58 -12.98 2.39
CA VAL A 170 10.37 -13.93 3.18
C VAL A 170 11.11 -14.92 2.30
N ALA A 171 12.20 -15.47 2.81
CA ALA A 171 12.85 -16.62 2.19
C ALA A 171 12.03 -17.91 2.44
N PRO A 172 12.06 -18.92 1.54
CA PRO A 172 11.27 -20.13 1.69
C PRO A 172 11.54 -20.88 3.01
N SER A 173 12.79 -20.84 3.49
CA SER A 173 13.19 -21.51 4.74
C SER A 173 12.61 -20.87 6.01
N GLN A 174 12.16 -19.61 5.95
CA GLN A 174 11.65 -18.87 7.11
C GLN A 174 10.14 -18.62 7.06
N GLU A 175 9.48 -18.93 5.93
CA GLU A 175 8.05 -18.63 5.71
C GLU A 175 7.17 -19.15 6.86
N HIS A 176 7.27 -20.44 7.20
CA HIS A 176 6.43 -21.04 8.21
C HIS A 176 6.65 -20.42 9.60
N ALA A 177 7.91 -20.26 10.02
CA ALA A 177 8.24 -19.74 11.34
C ALA A 177 7.87 -18.25 11.49
N LEU A 178 8.08 -17.43 10.47
CA LEU A 178 7.69 -16.02 10.48
C LEU A 178 6.17 -15.86 10.39
N SER A 179 5.47 -16.75 9.66
CA SER A 179 4.02 -16.76 9.62
C SER A 179 3.42 -16.93 11.01
N GLU A 180 3.88 -17.90 11.79
CA GLU A 180 3.36 -18.12 13.15
C GLU A 180 3.63 -16.93 14.07
N LYS A 181 4.83 -16.34 13.99
CA LYS A 181 5.26 -15.23 14.86
C LYS A 181 4.58 -13.90 14.52
N LEU A 182 4.43 -13.57 13.24
CA LEU A 182 3.92 -12.27 12.80
C LEU A 182 2.38 -12.23 12.72
N MET A 183 1.72 -13.38 12.54
CA MET A 183 0.26 -13.45 12.44
C MET A 183 -0.43 -13.54 13.81
N ASP A 184 0.32 -13.76 14.89
CA ASP A 184 -0.24 -13.79 16.23
C ASP A 184 -0.27 -12.38 16.83
N SER A 185 -1.40 -11.66 16.70
CA SER A 185 -1.79 -10.53 17.57
C SER A 185 -3.01 -9.74 17.07
N LYS A 186 -3.62 -9.03 18.03
CA LYS A 186 -4.69 -8.03 17.87
C LYS A 186 -4.20 -6.74 17.17
N ARG A 187 -3.67 -6.84 15.96
CA ARG A 187 -3.17 -5.68 15.19
C ARG A 187 -4.28 -4.99 14.38
N HIS A 188 -4.14 -3.69 14.17
CA HIS A 188 -4.99 -2.95 13.23
C HIS A 188 -4.50 -3.10 11.78
N VAL A 189 -3.28 -3.62 11.59
CA VAL A 189 -2.65 -3.85 10.30
C VAL A 189 -2.85 -5.29 9.82
N ARG A 190 -3.11 -5.45 8.52
CA ARG A 190 -3.19 -6.75 7.85
C ARG A 190 -1.84 -7.15 7.27
N ILE A 191 -1.29 -8.24 7.75
CA ILE A 191 -0.01 -8.77 7.28
C ILE A 191 -0.27 -9.92 6.30
N ARG A 192 0.43 -9.91 5.17
CA ARG A 192 0.52 -11.03 4.22
C ARG A 192 1.98 -11.38 4.00
N LEU A 193 2.24 -12.64 3.70
CA LEU A 193 3.56 -13.08 3.28
C LEU A 193 3.61 -13.20 1.76
N ALA A 194 4.77 -12.88 1.19
CA ALA A 194 5.16 -13.22 -0.17
C ALA A 194 6.52 -13.93 -0.09
N VAL A 195 6.76 -14.89 -0.97
CA VAL A 195 7.99 -15.69 -0.93
C VAL A 195 8.89 -15.28 -2.09
N GLN A 196 10.11 -14.85 -1.76
CA GLN A 196 11.18 -14.69 -2.75
C GLN A 196 11.94 -16.02 -2.83
N THR A 197 11.73 -16.77 -3.91
CA THR A 197 12.27 -18.14 -4.05
C THR A 197 13.80 -18.13 -4.18
N ASP A 198 14.30 -17.31 -5.09
CA ASP A 198 15.72 -17.14 -5.38
C ASP A 198 16.14 -15.72 -5.03
N GLN A 199 17.36 -15.55 -4.50
CA GLN A 199 17.81 -14.25 -4.01
C GLN A 199 18.46 -13.43 -5.13
N PHE A 200 17.63 -12.91 -6.05
CA PHE A 200 18.10 -12.06 -7.16
C PHE A 200 18.03 -10.56 -6.83
N GLY A 201 18.34 -10.20 -5.58
CA GLY A 201 18.39 -8.80 -5.14
C GLY A 201 17.05 -8.21 -4.67
N LEU A 202 17.09 -6.93 -4.31
CA LEU A 202 15.96 -6.21 -3.72
C LEU A 202 14.82 -5.97 -4.73
N GLY A 203 15.15 -5.69 -5.99
CA GLY A 203 14.15 -5.52 -7.05
C GLY A 203 13.31 -6.78 -7.24
N ASP A 204 13.95 -7.96 -7.25
CA ASP A 204 13.25 -9.25 -7.31
C ASP A 204 12.34 -9.48 -6.09
N ALA A 205 12.78 -9.10 -4.89
CA ALA A 205 11.94 -9.17 -3.69
C ALA A 205 10.67 -8.30 -3.82
N ILE A 206 10.79 -7.10 -4.39
CA ILE A 206 9.63 -6.23 -4.66
C ILE A 206 8.71 -6.86 -5.72
N LEU A 207 9.26 -7.49 -6.76
CA LEU A 207 8.45 -8.22 -7.75
C LEU A 207 7.69 -9.40 -7.13
N ALA A 208 8.31 -10.15 -6.22
CA ALA A 208 7.65 -11.24 -5.50
C ALA A 208 6.42 -10.77 -4.71
N ALA A 209 6.43 -9.53 -4.21
CA ALA A 209 5.30 -8.93 -3.50
C ALA A 209 4.14 -8.48 -4.42
N ARG A 210 4.36 -8.35 -5.74
CA ARG A 210 3.43 -7.69 -6.69
C ARG A 210 2.02 -8.26 -6.65
N HIS A 211 1.87 -9.58 -6.59
CA HIS A 211 0.56 -10.23 -6.59
C HIS A 211 -0.24 -10.00 -5.30
N SER A 212 0.45 -9.68 -4.21
CA SER A 212 -0.13 -9.39 -2.90
C SER A 212 -0.47 -7.91 -2.71
N LEU A 213 -0.01 -7.06 -3.62
CA LEU A 213 -0.19 -5.60 -3.60
C LEU A 213 -1.40 -5.16 -4.46
N PRO A 214 -1.95 -3.96 -4.18
CA PRO A 214 -3.01 -3.37 -4.98
C PRO A 214 -2.50 -3.03 -6.39
N HIS A 215 -3.40 -3.10 -7.37
CA HIS A 215 -3.05 -2.70 -8.73
C HIS A 215 -3.04 -1.17 -8.81
N ASN A 216 -1.93 -0.61 -9.28
CA ASN A 216 -1.79 0.82 -9.57
C ASN A 216 -1.95 1.75 -8.34
N GLU A 217 -1.56 1.32 -7.14
CA GLU A 217 -1.45 2.19 -5.96
C GLU A 217 0.01 2.27 -5.47
N PRO A 218 0.45 3.41 -4.92
CA PRO A 218 1.77 3.54 -4.32
C PRO A 218 1.88 2.71 -3.04
N PHE A 219 3.11 2.36 -2.69
CA PHE A 219 3.41 1.62 -1.47
C PHE A 219 4.75 2.06 -0.89
N ALA A 220 4.91 1.89 0.42
CA ALA A 220 6.18 2.06 1.08
C ALA A 220 7.05 0.80 0.89
N VAL A 221 8.36 0.96 0.80
CA VAL A 221 9.33 -0.13 1.00
C VAL A 221 10.10 0.18 2.27
N ILE A 222 10.18 -0.80 3.17
CA ILE A 222 10.80 -0.62 4.48
C ILE A 222 11.80 -1.74 4.71
N LEU A 223 13.09 -1.41 4.76
CA LEU A 223 14.18 -2.34 5.03
C LEU A 223 14.41 -2.44 6.54
N PRO A 224 14.23 -3.62 7.17
CA PRO A 224 14.44 -3.81 8.61
C PRO A 224 15.92 -3.78 9.03
N ASP A 225 16.83 -3.83 8.06
CA ASP A 225 18.27 -3.79 8.31
C ASP A 225 18.74 -2.41 8.79
N ASP A 226 18.00 -1.35 8.43
CA ASP A 226 18.27 0.00 8.90
C ASP A 226 17.53 0.27 10.22
N ASP A 227 18.35 0.50 11.25
CA ASP A 227 17.91 0.84 12.58
C ASP A 227 17.66 2.35 12.67
N LEU A 228 16.43 2.75 12.37
CA LEU A 228 15.95 4.13 12.47
C LEU A 228 14.98 4.28 13.63
N ASP A 229 14.89 5.49 14.17
CA ASP A 229 13.74 5.83 15.00
C ASP A 229 12.44 5.84 14.17
N ALA A 230 11.30 5.66 14.85
CA ALA A 230 9.99 5.51 14.20
C ALA A 230 9.45 6.82 13.58
N SER A 231 10.30 7.82 13.29
CA SER A 231 9.89 9.14 12.82
C SER A 231 10.08 9.37 11.32
N CYS A 232 10.67 8.40 10.59
CA CYS A 232 11.06 8.60 9.20
C CYS A 232 9.87 8.53 8.21
N LEU A 233 9.03 7.51 8.34
CA LEU A 233 8.04 7.18 7.29
C LEU A 233 6.85 8.16 7.21
N GLU A 234 6.34 8.65 8.35
CA GLU A 234 5.17 9.54 8.38
C GLU A 234 5.38 10.85 7.58
N PRO A 235 6.47 11.62 7.78
CA PRO A 235 6.78 12.79 6.97
C PRO A 235 6.91 12.49 5.48
N MET A 236 7.45 11.32 5.11
CA MET A 236 7.54 10.92 3.71
C MET A 236 6.16 10.70 3.10
N ILE A 237 5.23 10.06 3.82
CA ILE A 237 3.85 9.85 3.35
C ILE A 237 3.14 11.19 3.18
N GLU A 238 3.36 12.14 4.09
CA GLU A 238 2.85 13.50 3.95
C GLU A 238 3.43 14.19 2.70
N ALA A 239 4.74 14.09 2.47
CA ALA A 239 5.38 14.66 1.28
C ALA A 239 4.82 14.04 -0.02
N TYR A 240 4.63 12.72 -0.06
CA TYR A 240 4.04 12.02 -1.20
C TYR A 240 2.63 12.53 -1.52
N SER A 241 1.88 12.99 -0.51
CA SER A 241 0.53 13.50 -0.71
C SER A 241 0.47 14.71 -1.66
N LYS A 242 1.57 15.46 -1.78
CA LYS A 242 1.72 16.68 -2.58
C LYS A 242 2.19 16.38 -4.01
N ASP A 243 3.32 15.67 -4.13
CA ASP A 243 4.03 15.55 -5.41
C ASP A 243 3.76 14.22 -6.16
N LYS A 244 3.20 13.21 -5.49
CA LYS A 244 2.81 11.90 -6.05
C LYS A 244 3.94 11.18 -6.83
N CYS A 245 5.17 11.40 -6.43
CA CYS A 245 6.38 10.87 -7.05
C CYS A 245 7.10 9.89 -6.10
N CYS A 246 8.13 9.19 -6.60
CA CYS A 246 8.96 8.37 -5.73
C CYS A 246 9.74 9.24 -4.73
N ILE A 247 9.77 8.82 -3.46
CA ILE A 247 10.49 9.50 -2.37
C ILE A 247 11.41 8.50 -1.67
N LEU A 248 12.67 8.87 -1.47
CA LEU A 248 13.68 8.07 -0.76
C LEU A 248 14.07 8.77 0.53
N ALA A 249 14.14 8.07 1.65
CA ALA A 249 14.84 8.61 2.80
C ALA A 249 16.34 8.64 2.52
N VAL A 250 17.00 9.74 2.84
CA VAL A 250 18.42 9.93 2.62
C VAL A 250 19.05 10.58 3.84
N ARG A 251 20.32 10.27 4.10
CA ARG A 251 21.11 10.91 5.15
C ARG A 251 22.41 11.45 4.58
N GLU A 252 22.87 12.57 5.13
CA GLU A 252 24.19 13.08 4.80
C GLU A 252 25.26 12.08 5.27
N ILE A 253 26.29 11.88 4.46
CA ILE A 253 27.38 10.95 4.75
C ILE A 253 28.74 11.63 4.61
N GLN A 254 29.75 11.03 5.25
CA GLN A 254 31.15 11.40 5.06
C GLN A 254 31.81 10.47 4.03
N GLU A 255 32.98 10.86 3.50
CA GLU A 255 33.71 10.08 2.49
C GLU A 255 34.00 8.62 2.92
N SER A 256 34.09 8.36 4.22
CA SER A 256 34.32 7.02 4.77
C SER A 256 33.17 6.01 4.58
N ASP A 257 31.97 6.48 4.17
CA ASP A 257 30.78 5.63 3.95
C ASP A 257 30.71 5.02 2.53
N GLU A 258 31.74 5.23 1.71
CA GLU A 258 31.85 4.75 0.33
C GLU A 258 31.61 3.23 0.17
N GLY A 259 30.97 2.84 -0.94
CA GLY A 259 30.77 1.44 -1.34
C GLY A 259 29.79 0.60 -0.51
N SER A 260 29.21 1.16 0.56
CA SER A 260 28.33 0.41 1.47
C SER A 260 26.84 0.62 1.21
N TYR A 261 26.49 1.73 0.56
CA TYR A 261 25.10 2.19 0.39
C TYR A 261 24.84 2.67 -1.04
N GLY A 262 23.56 2.70 -1.43
CA GLY A 262 23.12 3.52 -2.56
C GLY A 262 23.30 4.99 -2.24
N ILE A 263 23.84 5.77 -3.18
CA ILE A 263 24.17 7.18 -3.01
C ILE A 263 23.33 8.01 -3.95
N VAL A 264 22.90 9.18 -3.48
CA VAL A 264 22.21 10.18 -4.30
C VAL A 264 22.98 11.49 -4.32
N SER A 265 22.96 12.14 -5.48
CA SER A 265 23.28 13.56 -5.62
C SER A 265 21.98 14.38 -5.63
N ILE A 266 22.02 15.55 -5.00
CA ILE A 266 20.86 16.43 -4.88
C ILE A 266 21.05 17.68 -5.73
N GLN A 267 19.98 18.10 -6.42
CA GLN A 267 19.98 19.31 -7.24
C GLN A 267 19.55 20.53 -6.43
N GLU A 268 18.45 20.39 -5.69
CA GLU A 268 17.80 21.48 -4.95
C GLU A 268 17.25 20.94 -3.63
N GLN A 269 17.36 21.71 -2.56
CA GLN A 269 16.80 21.39 -1.25
C GLN A 269 15.78 22.45 -0.83
N GLN A 270 14.63 21.99 -0.33
CA GLN A 270 13.56 22.79 0.23
C GLN A 270 13.13 22.19 1.59
N GLY A 271 13.65 22.75 2.68
CA GLY A 271 13.45 22.20 4.01
C GLY A 271 14.02 20.77 4.11
N PRO A 272 13.23 19.78 4.57
CA PRO A 272 13.68 18.39 4.65
C PRO A 272 13.54 17.63 3.32
N MET A 273 12.98 18.24 2.27
CA MET A 273 12.83 17.60 0.96
C MET A 273 13.92 18.09 0.01
N CYS A 274 14.41 17.21 -0.85
CA CYS A 274 15.33 17.56 -1.93
C CYS A 274 14.93 16.89 -3.24
N ARG A 275 15.25 17.54 -4.37
CA ARG A 275 15.14 16.92 -5.69
C ARG A 275 16.42 16.15 -5.96
N ILE A 276 16.28 14.87 -6.28
CA ILE A 276 17.41 14.01 -6.61
C ILE A 276 17.80 14.22 -8.07
N GLU A 277 19.09 14.45 -8.31
CA GLU A 277 19.68 14.59 -9.64
C GLU A 277 20.07 13.21 -10.21
N ASP A 278 20.82 12.43 -9.44
CA ASP A 278 21.27 11.10 -9.82
C ASP A 278 21.29 10.14 -8.61
N LEU A 279 21.22 8.84 -8.90
CA LEU A 279 21.23 7.75 -7.93
C LEU A 279 22.15 6.64 -8.40
N GLN A 280 23.00 6.12 -7.53
CA GLN A 280 23.95 5.07 -7.88
C GLN A 280 24.02 4.04 -6.76
N GLU A 281 23.89 2.75 -7.09
CA GLU A 281 24.10 1.67 -6.12
C GLU A 281 25.60 1.48 -5.89
N LYS A 282 26.04 1.65 -4.63
CA LYS A 282 27.42 1.39 -4.17
C LYS A 282 28.49 1.94 -5.12
N PRO A 283 28.51 3.25 -5.39
CA PRO A 283 29.50 3.84 -6.29
C PRO A 283 30.91 3.68 -5.70
N SER A 284 31.89 3.58 -6.59
CA SER A 284 33.31 3.48 -6.24
C SER A 284 33.95 4.81 -5.81
N THR A 285 33.27 5.93 -6.08
CA THR A 285 33.72 7.29 -5.77
C THR A 285 32.52 8.17 -5.49
N LEU A 286 32.57 9.01 -4.46
CA LEU A 286 31.58 10.05 -4.22
C LEU A 286 31.91 11.33 -5.02
N SER A 287 30.89 12.15 -5.22
CA SER A 287 31.04 13.49 -5.83
C SER A 287 30.30 14.52 -5.00
N GLY A 288 31.00 15.55 -4.53
CA GLY A 288 30.39 16.68 -3.82
C GLY A 288 29.57 16.28 -2.58
N SER A 289 28.52 17.06 -2.26
CA SER A 289 27.56 16.73 -1.20
C SER A 289 26.75 15.49 -1.57
N SER A 290 27.19 14.33 -1.06
CA SER A 290 26.58 13.03 -1.31
C SER A 290 25.72 12.60 -0.12
N PHE A 291 24.59 11.96 -0.41
CA PHE A 291 23.69 11.42 0.61
C PHE A 291 23.55 9.92 0.41
N ALA A 292 23.59 9.14 1.49
CA ALA A 292 23.27 7.72 1.43
C ALA A 292 21.76 7.51 1.52
N ILE A 293 21.23 6.61 0.70
CA ILE A 293 19.87 6.11 0.81
C ILE A 293 19.76 5.33 2.12
N VAL A 294 18.71 5.65 2.87
CA VAL A 294 18.29 4.93 4.05
C VAL A 294 17.05 4.13 3.67
N GLY A 295 16.89 2.93 4.22
CA GLY A 295 15.93 1.90 3.85
C GLY A 295 14.45 2.21 4.08
N ARG A 296 14.00 3.41 3.75
CA ARG A 296 12.60 3.85 3.67
C ARG A 296 12.39 4.45 2.29
N TYR A 297 11.38 3.95 1.61
CA TYR A 297 11.02 4.38 0.26
C TYR A 297 9.51 4.55 0.21
N ILE A 298 9.05 5.50 -0.60
CA ILE A 298 7.69 5.51 -1.14
C ILE A 298 7.82 5.41 -2.64
N VAL A 299 7.29 4.35 -3.21
CA VAL A 299 7.42 4.05 -4.64
C VAL A 299 6.05 4.09 -5.33
N THR A 300 6.06 4.50 -6.59
CA THR A 300 4.88 4.49 -7.45
C THR A 300 4.77 3.14 -8.20
N PRO A 301 3.58 2.75 -8.68
CA PRO A 301 3.37 1.47 -9.36
C PRO A 301 4.28 1.21 -10.57
N ASP A 302 4.78 2.27 -11.21
CA ASP A 302 5.70 2.16 -12.35
C ASP A 302 7.01 1.46 -11.98
N ILE A 303 7.34 1.36 -10.69
CA ILE A 303 8.50 0.62 -10.18
C ILE A 303 8.53 -0.83 -10.68
N PHE A 304 7.38 -1.49 -10.82
CA PHE A 304 7.36 -2.87 -11.30
C PHE A 304 7.87 -2.99 -12.73
N LYS A 305 7.45 -2.08 -13.62
CA LYS A 305 7.94 -2.05 -15.00
C LYS A 305 9.41 -1.66 -15.05
N ALA A 306 9.83 -0.74 -14.19
CA ALA A 306 11.22 -0.33 -14.10
C ALA A 306 12.11 -1.51 -13.68
N ILE A 307 11.73 -2.27 -12.66
CA ILE A 307 12.46 -3.47 -12.22
C ILE A 307 12.52 -4.52 -13.35
N GLU A 308 11.42 -4.77 -14.06
CA GLU A 308 11.38 -5.74 -15.17
C GLU A 308 12.37 -5.44 -16.31
N VAL A 309 12.71 -4.17 -16.53
CA VAL A 309 13.66 -3.76 -17.57
C VAL A 309 15.06 -3.45 -17.03
N THR A 310 15.23 -3.41 -15.71
CA THR A 310 16.53 -3.21 -15.06
C THR A 310 17.43 -4.41 -15.33
N ARG A 311 18.66 -4.13 -15.75
CA ARG A 311 19.66 -5.17 -15.98
C ARG A 311 20.21 -5.66 -14.65
N PRO A 312 20.44 -6.97 -14.48
CA PRO A 312 21.15 -7.47 -13.31
C PRO A 312 22.56 -6.87 -13.20
N THR A 313 23.03 -6.68 -11.98
CA THR A 313 24.41 -6.28 -11.66
C THR A 313 25.40 -7.38 -12.01
N ALA A 314 26.70 -7.14 -11.79
CA ALA A 314 27.73 -8.16 -11.96
C ALA A 314 27.55 -9.38 -11.03
N SER A 315 26.90 -9.22 -9.88
CA SER A 315 26.52 -10.32 -8.97
C SER A 315 25.25 -11.06 -9.42
N GLY A 316 24.56 -10.58 -10.47
CA GLY A 316 23.28 -11.12 -10.94
C GLY A 316 22.07 -10.61 -10.16
N GLU A 317 22.23 -9.60 -9.31
CA GLU A 317 21.15 -9.01 -8.52
C GLU A 317 20.44 -7.90 -9.30
N ILE A 318 19.12 -7.82 -9.18
CA ILE A 318 18.31 -6.72 -9.69
C ILE A 318 18.16 -5.72 -8.54
N GLU A 319 18.80 -4.57 -8.67
CA GLU A 319 18.81 -3.56 -7.61
C GLU A 319 17.65 -2.58 -7.74
N LEU A 320 17.02 -2.26 -6.60
CA LEU A 320 15.92 -1.31 -6.56
C LEU A 320 16.40 0.12 -6.91
N THR A 321 17.61 0.46 -6.47
CA THR A 321 18.27 1.75 -6.77
C THR A 321 18.37 1.99 -8.28
N ASP A 322 18.83 0.98 -9.04
CA ASP A 322 18.94 1.07 -10.49
C ASP A 322 17.57 1.18 -11.18
N ALA A 323 16.55 0.47 -10.67
CA ALA A 323 15.18 0.61 -11.16
C ALA A 323 14.62 2.02 -10.92
N ILE A 324 14.86 2.61 -9.75
CA ILE A 324 14.43 3.99 -9.43
C ILE A 324 15.19 5.00 -10.29
N ARG A 325 16.49 4.78 -10.54
CA ARG A 325 17.28 5.59 -11.48
C ARG A 325 16.72 5.52 -12.90
N ASN A 326 16.27 4.36 -13.37
CA ASN A 326 15.61 4.23 -14.67
C ASN A 326 14.28 5.01 -14.72
N MET A 327 13.54 5.05 -13.61
CA MET A 327 12.32 5.85 -13.49
C MET A 327 12.61 7.36 -13.52
N SER A 328 13.74 7.81 -12.96
CA SER A 328 14.09 9.23 -12.87
C SER A 328 14.18 9.93 -14.24
N GLN A 329 14.38 9.15 -15.31
CA GLN A 329 14.41 9.62 -16.69
C GLN A 329 13.04 10.14 -17.18
N ASN A 330 11.93 9.68 -16.59
CA ASN A 330 10.58 10.01 -17.03
C ASN A 330 9.76 10.77 -15.98
N GLN A 331 10.18 10.75 -14.71
CA GLN A 331 9.49 11.42 -13.61
C GLN A 331 10.50 11.89 -12.56
N PRO A 332 10.22 13.01 -11.85
CA PRO A 332 11.10 13.46 -10.78
C PRO A 332 11.13 12.44 -9.63
N ILE A 333 12.29 12.31 -9.00
CA ILE A 333 12.49 11.55 -7.77
C ILE A 333 12.93 12.54 -6.69
N TYR A 334 12.39 12.38 -5.49
CA TYR A 334 12.72 13.24 -4.36
C TYR A 334 13.38 12.46 -3.24
N GLY A 335 14.22 13.15 -2.48
CA GLY A 335 14.77 12.68 -1.22
C GLY A 335 14.08 13.37 -0.05
N TYR A 336 13.89 12.63 1.04
CA TYR A 336 13.58 13.15 2.36
C TYR A 336 14.86 13.04 3.20
N ILE A 337 15.43 14.18 3.57
CA ILE A 337 16.65 14.26 4.37
C ILE A 337 16.28 13.93 5.82
N TYR A 338 16.60 12.70 6.22
CA TYR A 338 16.35 12.20 7.56
C TYR A 338 17.43 12.72 8.52
N THR A 339 16.98 13.42 9.57
CA THR A 339 17.84 14.00 10.61
C THR A 339 17.67 13.31 11.97
N GLY A 340 17.00 12.16 12.02
CA GLY A 340 16.85 11.36 13.23
C GLY A 340 18.10 10.55 13.54
N VAL A 341 18.03 9.73 14.59
CA VAL A 341 19.17 8.92 15.01
C VAL A 341 19.31 7.71 14.11
N VAL A 342 20.44 7.63 13.39
CA VAL A 342 20.87 6.43 12.67
C VAL A 342 22.00 5.79 13.47
N ASP A 343 21.92 4.49 13.71
CA ASP A 343 23.00 3.75 14.33
C ASP A 343 24.32 3.90 13.54
N SER A 344 25.37 4.37 14.22
CA SER A 344 26.71 4.61 13.66
C SER A 344 27.47 3.34 13.25
N LEU A 345 26.98 2.15 13.63
CA LEU A 345 27.63 0.89 13.29
C LEU A 345 27.64 0.63 11.78
N SER A 346 28.64 -0.11 11.30
CA SER A 346 28.61 -0.59 9.90
C SER A 346 27.55 -1.68 9.71
N PRO A 347 27.05 -1.92 8.48
CA PRO A 347 26.08 -2.99 8.22
C PRO A 347 26.54 -4.36 8.73
N SER A 348 27.82 -4.69 8.53
CA SER A 348 28.43 -5.94 8.99
C SER A 348 28.45 -6.04 10.52
N ARG A 349 28.73 -4.93 11.22
CA ARG A 349 28.77 -4.91 12.68
C ARG A 349 27.37 -5.05 13.28
N ARG A 350 26.37 -4.37 12.71
CA ARG A 350 24.95 -4.53 13.10
C ARG A 350 24.48 -5.97 12.95
N LEU A 351 24.81 -6.62 11.82
CA LEU A 351 24.46 -8.02 11.60
C LEU A 351 25.08 -8.93 12.67
N LEU A 352 26.38 -8.75 12.95
CA LEU A 352 27.08 -9.55 13.95
C LEU A 352 26.46 -9.38 15.36
N GLU A 353 26.15 -8.14 15.74
CA GLU A 353 25.50 -7.85 17.02
C GLU A 353 24.13 -8.53 17.12
N ARG A 354 23.32 -8.46 16.07
CA ARG A 354 22.03 -9.16 16.01
C ARG A 354 22.17 -10.68 16.11
N MET A 355 23.16 -11.25 15.42
CA MET A 355 23.45 -12.69 15.51
C MET A 355 23.81 -13.10 16.95
N ILE A 356 24.60 -12.30 17.66
CA ILE A 356 25.04 -12.58 19.03
C ILE A 356 23.88 -12.38 20.02
N MET A 357 23.14 -11.27 19.90
CA MET A 357 21.97 -10.99 20.72
C MET A 357 20.87 -12.05 20.58
N SER A 358 20.67 -12.58 19.36
CA SER A 358 19.71 -13.67 19.11
C SER A 358 20.01 -14.96 19.89
N ARG A 359 21.24 -15.10 20.40
CA ARG A 359 21.71 -16.24 21.20
C ARG A 359 21.76 -15.94 22.69
N GLY A 360 21.26 -14.78 23.13
CA GLY A 360 21.23 -14.38 24.53
C GLY A 360 22.55 -13.83 25.07
N GLU A 361 23.53 -13.56 24.20
CA GLU A 361 24.83 -13.00 24.57
C GLU A 361 24.88 -11.50 24.19
N ARG A 362 25.65 -10.69 24.93
CA ARG A 362 25.96 -9.29 24.56
C ARG A 362 27.44 -9.19 24.20
N LEU A 363 27.75 -8.50 23.11
CA LEU A 363 29.13 -8.09 22.85
C LEU A 363 29.56 -7.10 23.93
N ALA A 364 30.73 -7.34 24.54
CA ALA A 364 31.38 -6.32 25.36
C ALA A 364 31.69 -5.11 24.46
N GLU A 365 31.44 -3.90 24.96
CA GLU A 365 31.88 -2.69 24.27
C GLU A 365 33.40 -2.76 24.07
N PRO A 366 33.92 -2.32 22.91
CA PRO A 366 35.35 -2.28 22.70
C PRO A 366 35.97 -1.36 23.76
N THR A 367 36.86 -1.91 24.58
CA THR A 367 37.72 -1.10 25.44
C THR A 367 38.58 -0.23 24.52
N ILE A 368 38.35 1.08 24.56
CA ILE A 368 39.09 2.09 23.79
C ILE A 368 40.57 2.08 24.19
#